data_AF-A0A7C2KGD2-F1
#
_entry.id   AF-A0A7C2KGD2-F1
#
_cell.length_a   1.000
_cell.length_b   1.000
_cell.length_c   1.000
_cell.angle_alpha   90.00
_cell.angle_beta   90.00
_cell.angle_gamma   90.00
#
_symmetry.space_group_name_H-M   'P 1'
#
loop_
_entity.id
_entity.type
_entity.pdbx_description
1 polymer ?
#
loop_
_entity_poly.entity_id
_entity_poly.type
_entity_poly.pdbx_seq_one_letter_code
_entity_poly.pdbx_strand_id
1 'polypeptide(L)'
;AVKPLSKALNDKSSFVRRMACKALANLKYRNAVKALVRRLKIEKNHFVKKELIIALGELKDERGRSSIRRFLKHPSVSLRKAAKEALAKLDAK
;
A
#
# COMPACT_ATOMS: atom_id res chain seq x y z
N ALA A 1 0.43 11.73 16.14
CA ALA A 1 1.31 11.70 14.95
C ALA A 1 0.69 11.09 13.68
N VAL A 2 -0.25 10.13 13.76
CA VAL A 2 -0.71 9.35 12.57
C VAL A 2 -1.67 10.11 11.62
N LYS A 3 -2.41 11.11 12.13
CA LYS A 3 -3.28 11.98 11.32
C LYS A 3 -2.48 12.73 10.22
N PRO A 4 -1.35 13.40 10.52
CA PRO A 4 -0.45 13.97 9.51
C PRO A 4 -0.01 12.99 8.42
N LEU A 5 0.40 11.77 8.79
CA LEU A 5 0.82 10.75 7.82
C LEU A 5 -0.32 10.33 6.88
N SER A 6 -1.53 10.21 7.42
CA SER A 6 -2.72 9.91 6.59
C SER A 6 -3.03 11.05 5.61
N LYS A 7 -2.77 12.31 5.98
CA LYS A 7 -2.90 13.46 5.07
C LYS A 7 -1.81 13.45 3.99
N ALA A 8 -0.57 13.12 4.37
CA ALA A 8 0.58 13.05 3.47
C ALA A 8 0.46 11.98 2.36
N LEU A 9 -0.45 11.00 2.51
CA LEU A 9 -0.80 10.08 1.42
C LEU A 9 -1.37 10.80 0.17
N ASN A 10 -1.88 12.02 0.31
CA ASN A 10 -2.45 12.83 -0.77
C ASN A 10 -1.54 14.00 -1.18
N ASP A 11 -0.29 14.00 -0.74
CA ASP A 11 0.66 15.05 -1.10
C ASP A 11 0.91 15.11 -2.62
N LYS A 12 1.20 16.31 -3.15
CA LYS A 12 1.52 16.49 -4.57
C LYS A 12 2.80 15.74 -4.96
N SER A 13 3.78 15.69 -4.07
CA SER A 13 5.04 14.97 -4.27
C SER A 13 4.85 13.46 -4.11
N SER A 14 5.21 12.71 -5.14
CA SER A 14 5.23 11.23 -5.06
C SER A 14 6.20 10.72 -4.01
N PHE A 15 7.27 11.46 -3.72
CA PHE A 15 8.22 11.10 -2.69
C PHE A 15 7.58 11.15 -1.30
N VAL A 16 6.87 12.25 -1.00
CA VAL A 16 6.16 12.41 0.29
C VAL A 16 5.10 11.32 0.46
N ARG A 17 4.32 11.03 -0.59
CA ARG A 17 3.33 9.94 -0.56
C ARG A 17 3.95 8.57 -0.26
N ARG A 18 5.10 8.27 -0.89
CA ARG A 18 5.84 7.02 -0.65
C ARG A 18 6.31 6.92 0.80
N MET A 19 6.90 8.01 1.32
CA MET A 19 7.38 8.05 2.71
C MET A 19 6.23 7.93 3.72
N ALA A 20 5.10 8.56 3.45
CA ALA A 20 3.90 8.41 4.28
C ALA A 20 3.41 6.96 4.33
N CYS A 21 3.38 6.29 3.17
CA CYS A 21 3.02 4.88 3.07
C CYS A 21 3.95 3.98 3.89
N LYS A 22 5.26 4.14 3.72
CA LYS A 22 6.29 3.37 4.44
C LYS A 22 6.21 3.60 5.95
N ALA A 23 6.04 4.85 6.38
CA ALA A 23 5.90 5.19 7.80
C ALA A 23 4.66 4.52 8.42
N LEU A 24 3.51 4.52 7.73
CA LEU A 24 2.29 3.87 8.23
C LEU A 24 2.44 2.35 8.37
N ALA A 25 3.16 1.71 7.45
CA ALA A 25 3.48 0.28 7.52
C ALA A 25 4.43 -0.05 8.67
N ASN A 26 5.51 0.72 8.82
CA ASN A 26 6.49 0.56 9.91
C ASN A 26 5.85 0.72 11.29
N LEU A 27 4.90 1.65 11.42
CA LEU A 27 4.13 1.87 12.64
C LEU A 27 3.07 0.78 12.88
N LYS A 28 2.93 -0.20 11.98
CA LYS A 28 1.90 -1.25 12.00
C LYS A 28 0.48 -0.70 12.19
N TYR A 29 0.22 0.51 11.68
CA TYR A 29 -1.04 1.21 11.93
C TYR A 29 -2.16 0.68 11.02
N ARG A 30 -2.81 -0.42 11.44
CA ARG A 30 -3.88 -1.09 10.69
C ARG A 30 -5.07 -0.18 10.34
N ASN A 31 -5.33 0.86 11.13
CA ASN A 31 -6.39 1.82 10.85
C ASN A 31 -6.14 2.64 9.56
N ALA A 32 -4.90 2.70 9.04
CA ALA A 32 -4.60 3.31 7.75
C ALA A 32 -4.97 2.46 6.53
N VAL A 33 -5.34 1.18 6.68
CA VAL A 33 -5.63 0.28 5.55
C VAL A 33 -6.68 0.89 4.61
N LYS A 34 -7.75 1.49 5.15
CA LYS A 34 -8.78 2.16 4.34
C LYS A 34 -8.22 3.35 3.55
N ALA A 35 -7.30 4.12 4.14
CA ALA A 35 -6.66 5.25 3.47
C ALA A 35 -5.69 4.77 2.37
N LEU A 36 -4.86 3.77 2.66
CA LEU A 36 -3.93 3.17 1.71
C LEU A 36 -4.66 2.53 0.51
N VAL A 37 -5.75 1.79 0.76
CA VAL A 37 -6.60 1.22 -0.30
C VAL A 37 -7.19 2.32 -1.18
N ARG A 38 -7.75 3.38 -0.59
CA ARG A 38 -8.28 4.51 -1.38
C ARG A 38 -7.18 5.15 -2.23
N ARG A 39 -6.00 5.37 -1.66
CA ARG A 39 -4.88 5.97 -2.39
C ARG A 39 -4.39 5.08 -3.53
N LEU A 40 -4.29 3.77 -3.32
CA LEU A 40 -3.85 2.79 -4.34
C LEU A 40 -4.74 2.80 -5.59
N LYS A 41 -6.06 3.02 -5.43
CA LYS A 41 -7.00 3.07 -6.56
C LYS A 41 -6.75 4.22 -7.51
N ILE A 42 -6.24 5.35 -7.01
CA ILE A 42 -6.06 6.60 -7.78
C ILE A 42 -4.57 6.99 -7.94
N GLU A 43 -3.63 6.17 -7.47
CA GLU A 43 -2.20 6.44 -7.64
C GLU A 43 -1.80 6.19 -9.10
N LYS A 44 -0.98 7.08 -9.66
CA LYS A 44 -0.47 7.00 -11.03
C LYS A 44 1.01 6.62 -11.05
N ASN A 45 1.77 7.00 -10.02
CA ASN A 45 3.19 6.70 -9.94
C ASN A 45 3.42 5.23 -9.57
N HIS A 46 4.15 4.50 -10.42
CA HIS A 46 4.42 3.07 -10.25
C HIS A 46 5.21 2.75 -8.98
N PHE A 47 6.17 3.59 -8.59
CA PHE A 47 6.94 3.39 -7.36
C PHE A 47 6.05 3.54 -6.12
N VAL A 48 5.15 4.52 -6.12
CA VAL A 48 4.20 4.71 -5.00
C VAL A 48 3.16 3.58 -4.97
N LYS A 49 2.66 3.10 -6.13
CA LYS A 49 1.78 1.92 -6.18
C LYS A 49 2.46 0.70 -5.55
N LYS A 50 3.72 0.45 -5.89
CA LYS A 50 4.49 -0.67 -5.33
C LYS A 50 4.55 -0.56 -3.81
N GLU A 51 4.89 0.61 -3.29
CA GLU A 51 4.96 0.85 -1.84
C GLU A 51 3.60 0.65 -1.15
N LEU A 52 2.51 1.14 -1.76
CA LEU A 52 1.15 0.94 -1.25
C LEU A 52 0.76 -0.53 -1.16
N ILE A 53 1.14 -1.34 -2.16
CA ILE A 53 0.88 -2.79 -2.14
C ILE A 53 1.69 -3.46 -1.04
N ILE A 54 2.98 -3.13 -0.92
CA ILE A 54 3.86 -3.68 0.12
C ILE A 54 3.33 -3.34 1.51
N ALA A 55 3.00 -2.07 1.76
CA ALA A 55 2.46 -1.60 3.02
C ALA A 55 1.15 -2.32 3.40
N LEU A 56 0.25 -2.52 2.44
CA LEU A 56 -1.00 -3.26 2.69
C LEU A 56 -0.73 -4.72 3.11
N GLY A 57 0.28 -5.37 2.50
CA GLY A 57 0.71 -6.71 2.91
C GLY A 57 1.36 -6.74 4.30
N GLU A 58 2.16 -5.73 4.64
CA GLU A 58 2.84 -5.63 5.94
C GLU A 58 1.88 -5.38 7.11
N LEU A 59 0.79 -4.66 6.86
CA LEU A 59 -0.24 -4.44 7.88
C LEU A 59 -1.03 -5.73 8.22
N LYS A 60 -0.94 -6.76 7.36
CA LYS A 60 -1.61 -8.07 7.51
C LYS A 60 -3.11 -7.95 7.85
N ASP A 61 -3.78 -7.03 7.17
CA ASP A 61 -5.19 -6.72 7.34
C ASP A 61 -5.99 -7.14 6.10
N GLU A 62 -6.95 -8.04 6.30
CA GLU A 62 -7.76 -8.63 5.22
C GLU A 62 -8.56 -7.60 4.41
N ARG A 63 -8.83 -6.42 4.99
CA ARG A 63 -9.49 -5.31 4.26
C ARG A 63 -8.68 -4.84 3.05
N GLY A 64 -7.37 -5.13 3.00
CA GLY A 64 -6.49 -4.85 1.86
C GLY A 64 -6.50 -5.92 0.76
N ARG A 65 -6.88 -7.17 1.05
CA ARG A 65 -6.67 -8.35 0.17
C ARG A 65 -7.22 -8.13 -1.23
N SER A 66 -8.49 -7.72 -1.34
CA SER A 66 -9.12 -7.53 -2.65
C SER A 66 -8.46 -6.45 -3.49
N SER A 67 -7.88 -5.41 -2.88
CA SER A 67 -7.19 -4.34 -3.60
C SER A 67 -5.84 -4.80 -4.12
N ILE A 68 -5.11 -5.60 -3.32
CA ILE A 68 -3.83 -6.21 -3.72
C ILE A 68 -4.03 -7.22 -4.85
N ARG A 69 -5.04 -8.09 -4.75
CA ARG A 69 -5.31 -9.16 -5.74
C ARG A 69 -5.44 -8.64 -7.18
N ARG A 70 -5.97 -7.44 -7.37
CA ARG A 70 -6.10 -6.79 -8.70
C ARG A 70 -4.74 -6.63 -9.41
N PHE A 71 -3.65 -6.55 -8.66
CA PHE A 71 -2.31 -6.36 -9.21
C PHE A 71 -1.62 -7.66 -9.64
N LEU A 72 -2.19 -8.84 -9.37
CA LEU A 72 -1.64 -10.12 -9.83
C LEU A 72 -1.58 -10.25 -11.35
N LYS A 73 -2.49 -9.58 -12.07
CA LYS A 73 -2.56 -9.56 -13.54
C LYS A 73 -2.10 -8.21 -14.14
N HIS A 74 -1.45 -7.35 -13.35
CA HIS A 74 -1.04 -6.02 -13.83
C HIS A 74 0.10 -6.13 -14.88
N PRO A 75 0.15 -5.27 -15.92
CA PRO A 75 1.21 -5.33 -16.94
C PRO A 75 2.64 -5.21 -16.39
N SER A 76 2.84 -4.35 -15.38
CA SER A 76 4.11 -4.22 -14.68
C SER A 76 4.47 -5.47 -13.85
N VAL A 77 5.59 -6.12 -14.22
CA VAL A 77 6.18 -7.26 -13.49
C VAL A 77 6.43 -6.91 -12.02
N SER A 78 6.95 -5.71 -11.76
CA SER A 78 7.28 -5.25 -10.41
C SER A 78 6.05 -5.21 -9.51
N LEU A 79 4.90 -4.73 -10.04
CA LEU A 79 3.65 -4.68 -9.29
C LEU A 79 3.04 -6.09 -9.10
N ARG A 80 3.20 -6.99 -10.07
CA ARG A 80 2.78 -8.40 -9.90
C ARG A 80 3.56 -9.08 -8.76
N LYS A 81 4.89 -8.91 -8.74
CA LYS A 81 5.74 -9.48 -7.67
C LYS A 81 5.34 -8.93 -6.30
N ALA A 82 5.22 -7.61 -6.17
CA ALA A 82 4.78 -6.98 -4.93
C ALA A 82 3.41 -7.49 -4.46
N ALA A 83 2.47 -7.71 -5.39
CA ALA A 83 1.15 -8.24 -5.05
C ALA A 83 1.20 -9.69 -4.55
N LYS A 84 2.00 -10.55 -5.18
CA LYS A 84 2.21 -11.93 -4.72
C LYS A 84 2.81 -11.97 -3.32
N GLU A 85 3.86 -11.21 -3.09
CA GLU A 85 4.53 -11.10 -1.78
C GLU A 85 3.59 -10.57 -0.70
N ALA A 86 2.81 -9.52 -1.01
CA ALA A 86 1.86 -8.94 -0.08
C ALA A 86 0.72 -9.89 0.29
N LEU A 87 0.22 -10.70 -0.66
CA LEU A 87 -0.78 -11.73 -0.38
C LEU A 87 -0.18 -12.89 0.45
N ALA A 88 1.03 -13.34 0.12
CA ALA A 88 1.71 -14.35 0.92
C ALA A 88 1.90 -13.90 2.39
N LYS A 89 2.19 -12.62 2.63
CA LYS A 89 2.26 -12.05 4.00
C LYS A 89 0.89 -12.06 4.72
N LEU A 90 -0.22 -11.93 3.99
CA LEU A 90 -1.58 -12.03 4.54
C LEU A 90 -1.94 -13.48 4.86
N ASP A 91 -1.53 -14.43 4.03
CA ASP A 91 -1.78 -15.87 4.22
C ASP A 91 -0.88 -16.47 5.32
N ALA A 92 0.34 -15.95 5.50
CA ALA A 92 1.26 -16.33 6.57
C ALA A 92 0.94 -15.63 7.92
N LYS A 93 -0.35 -15.51 8.25
CA LYS A 93 -0.82 -14.86 9.47
C LYS A 93 -1.17 -15.88 10.55
#